data_AF-A0A812KFI0-F1
#
_entry.id   AF-A0A812KFI0-F1
#
_cell.length_a   1.000
_cell.length_b   1.000
_cell.length_c   1.000
_cell.angle_alpha   90.00
_cell.angle_beta   90.00
_cell.angle_gamma   90.00
#
_symmetry.space_group_name_H-M   'P 1'
#
loop_
_entity.id
_entity.type
_entity.pdbx_description
1 polymer ?
#
loop_
_entity_poly.entity_id
_entity_poly.type
_entity_poly.pdbx_seq_one_letter_code
_entity_poly.pdbx_strand_id
1 'polypeptide(L)'
;MSTSEHASRTDLKTVADILEDANLAQRLRSIKVDQDIVRVLAQLAKQAVHMGIDYQTLGVGWHHPDSRAAYRSCKHRSTCSPASRKRAAASRARLRTAVASAKDRQDMRATLTEEFLREIGVANESRLRAAATWPGVVAALQAELLLPLRALNEGRMTQTMCGASLPEDDLKGVVLALTEAVLKSSTGFSEWRYSSPRGQEQLRGLSDHQICLWQEPTAQEHRGGLKTHEDAPGELGFFWATKIGGPSHGFDYESQCILPLLANARHKVILVSVAAWTEHPVGRAHWRLLWSVGCGKKPPEPRLWLETVNADFEAPVSSEGWETAVLSHAVSKADAMGVPLSVNVAQAAALQSLLGSFRDAGQRFDMYIKMCVYMSVCLYVCINV
;
A
#
# COMPACT_ATOMS: atom_id res chain seq x y z
N MET A 1 -4.98 -19.36 29.03
CA MET A 1 -5.57 -19.06 27.69
C MET A 1 -4.48 -18.48 26.83
N SER A 2 -4.27 -19.02 25.63
CA SER A 2 -3.23 -18.50 24.73
C SER A 2 -3.67 -17.16 24.11
N THR A 3 -2.72 -16.32 23.71
CA THR A 3 -2.98 -15.05 23.00
C THR A 3 -3.85 -15.24 21.75
N SER A 4 -3.77 -16.40 21.09
CA SER A 4 -4.57 -16.76 19.92
C SER A 4 -6.06 -16.93 20.21
N GLU A 5 -6.42 -17.51 21.37
CA GLU A 5 -7.81 -17.74 21.76
C GLU A 5 -8.53 -16.43 22.11
N HIS A 6 -7.81 -15.50 22.75
CA HIS A 6 -8.36 -14.20 23.09
C HIS A 6 -8.66 -13.37 21.83
N ALA A 7 -7.71 -13.32 20.89
CA ALA A 7 -7.90 -12.64 19.60
C ALA A 7 -9.11 -13.21 18.83
N SER A 8 -9.25 -14.54 18.81
CA SER A 8 -10.38 -15.22 18.16
C SER A 8 -11.75 -14.80 18.75
N ARG A 9 -11.85 -14.69 20.08
CA ARG A 9 -13.10 -14.25 20.73
C ARG A 9 -13.43 -12.80 20.42
N THR A 10 -12.43 -11.93 20.38
CA THR A 10 -12.60 -10.52 20.03
C THR A 10 -13.06 -10.38 18.58
N ASP A 11 -12.40 -11.07 17.64
CA ASP A 11 -12.77 -11.06 16.21
C ASP A 11 -14.22 -11.52 16.01
N LEU A 12 -14.61 -12.65 16.64
CA LEU A 12 -15.97 -13.21 16.58
C LEU A 12 -17.04 -12.25 17.12
N LYS A 13 -16.77 -11.59 18.24
CA LYS A 13 -17.69 -10.61 18.82
C LYS A 13 -17.84 -9.42 17.89
N THR A 14 -16.72 -8.85 17.44
CA THR A 14 -16.72 -7.70 16.53
C THR A 14 -17.49 -7.99 15.24
N VAL A 15 -17.29 -9.16 14.63
CA VAL A 15 -18.04 -9.51 13.41
C VAL A 15 -19.53 -9.75 13.67
N ALA A 16 -19.91 -10.36 14.79
CA ALA A 16 -21.31 -10.55 15.15
C ALA A 16 -22.03 -9.20 15.34
N ASP A 17 -21.34 -8.23 15.96
CA ASP A 17 -21.83 -6.87 16.15
C ASP A 17 -21.97 -6.14 14.80
N ILE A 18 -20.95 -6.19 13.93
CA ILE A 18 -20.99 -5.56 12.60
C ILE A 18 -22.11 -6.14 11.72
N LEU A 19 -22.28 -7.46 11.77
CA LEU A 19 -23.27 -8.17 10.97
C LEU A 19 -24.66 -8.18 11.60
N GLU A 20 -24.83 -7.69 12.82
CA GLU A 20 -26.09 -7.72 13.57
C GLU A 20 -26.69 -9.14 13.62
N ASP A 21 -25.84 -10.13 13.94
CA ASP A 21 -26.20 -11.54 13.89
C ASP A 21 -25.79 -12.30 15.16
N ALA A 22 -26.73 -12.39 16.09
CA ALA A 22 -26.54 -13.07 17.37
C ALA A 22 -26.21 -14.56 17.25
N ASN A 23 -26.57 -15.20 16.12
CA ASN A 23 -26.36 -16.63 15.90
C ASN A 23 -25.07 -16.93 15.13
N LEU A 24 -24.29 -15.90 14.75
CA LEU A 24 -23.09 -16.05 13.93
C LEU A 24 -22.07 -17.01 14.55
N ALA A 25 -21.77 -16.85 15.84
CA ALA A 25 -20.80 -17.69 16.52
C ALA A 25 -21.22 -19.17 16.53
N GLN A 26 -22.52 -19.46 16.69
CA GLN A 26 -23.03 -20.83 16.66
C GLN A 26 -22.89 -21.43 15.26
N ARG A 27 -23.24 -20.68 14.20
CA ARG A 27 -23.10 -21.15 12.82
C ARG A 27 -21.66 -21.40 12.42
N LEU A 28 -20.75 -20.49 12.75
CA LEU A 28 -19.32 -20.68 12.47
C LEU A 28 -18.75 -21.91 13.20
N ARG A 29 -19.20 -22.19 14.43
CA ARG A 29 -18.83 -23.42 15.15
C ARG A 29 -19.38 -24.68 14.49
N SER A 30 -20.61 -24.67 13.95
CA SER A 30 -21.20 -25.87 13.34
C SER A 30 -20.46 -26.31 12.07
N ILE A 31 -19.94 -25.35 11.29
CA ILE A 31 -19.13 -25.64 10.10
C ILE A 31 -17.62 -25.81 10.39
N LYS A 32 -17.23 -25.72 11.67
CA LYS A 32 -15.84 -25.87 12.14
C LYS A 32 -14.84 -24.99 11.39
N VAL A 33 -15.16 -23.70 11.18
CA VAL A 33 -14.22 -22.78 10.51
C VAL A 33 -12.95 -22.55 11.31
N ASP A 34 -11.86 -22.43 10.57
CA ASP A 34 -10.54 -22.11 11.09
C ASP A 34 -10.46 -20.60 11.45
N GLN A 35 -9.50 -20.22 12.29
CA GLN A 35 -9.36 -18.84 12.78
C GLN A 35 -9.04 -17.83 11.66
N ASP A 36 -8.36 -18.26 10.60
CA ASP A 36 -8.07 -17.44 9.42
C ASP A 36 -9.36 -16.95 8.75
N ILE A 37 -10.35 -17.85 8.56
CA ILE A 37 -11.65 -17.52 7.95
C ILE A 37 -12.41 -16.52 8.81
N VAL A 38 -12.41 -16.70 10.14
CA VAL A 38 -13.06 -15.76 11.08
C VAL A 38 -12.43 -14.38 10.97
N ARG A 39 -11.10 -14.30 10.92
CA ARG A 39 -10.36 -13.03 10.77
C ARG A 39 -10.65 -12.36 9.42
N VAL A 40 -10.67 -13.14 8.34
CA VAL A 40 -11.00 -12.66 6.99
C VAL A 40 -12.42 -12.10 6.95
N LEU A 41 -13.39 -12.82 7.52
CA LEU A 41 -14.78 -12.35 7.62
C LEU A 41 -14.86 -11.05 8.43
N ALA A 42 -14.17 -10.96 9.58
CA ALA A 42 -14.13 -9.75 10.40
C ALA A 42 -13.51 -8.56 9.64
N GLN A 43 -12.41 -8.77 8.91
CA GLN A 43 -11.77 -7.74 8.09
C GLN A 43 -12.65 -7.28 6.93
N LEU A 44 -13.28 -8.23 6.22
CA LEU A 44 -14.21 -7.93 5.13
C LEU A 44 -15.42 -7.15 5.65
N ALA A 45 -16.04 -7.59 6.75
CA ALA A 45 -17.15 -6.88 7.37
C ALA A 45 -16.76 -5.48 7.83
N LYS A 46 -15.59 -5.31 8.49
CA LYS A 46 -15.10 -4.01 8.93
C LYS A 46 -14.89 -3.06 7.75
N GLN A 47 -14.21 -3.51 6.69
CA GLN A 47 -13.90 -2.65 5.54
C GLN A 47 -15.13 -2.35 4.67
N ALA A 48 -16.01 -3.33 4.44
CA ALA A 48 -17.19 -3.18 3.60
C ALA A 48 -18.35 -2.44 4.29
N VAL A 49 -18.60 -2.74 5.58
CA VAL A 49 -19.78 -2.25 6.31
C VAL A 49 -19.46 -1.02 7.15
N HIS A 50 -18.42 -1.07 7.99
CA HIS A 50 -18.06 0.06 8.84
C HIS A 50 -17.39 1.17 8.03
N MET A 51 -16.25 0.85 7.40
CA MET A 51 -15.45 1.84 6.66
C MET A 51 -16.03 2.17 5.28
N GLY A 52 -16.97 1.36 4.77
CA GLY A 52 -17.45 1.35 3.40
C GLY A 52 -17.80 2.73 2.82
N ILE A 53 -17.17 3.07 1.70
CA ILE A 53 -17.50 4.22 0.87
C ILE A 53 -18.05 3.72 -0.47
N ASP A 54 -19.10 4.37 -0.97
CA ASP A 54 -19.66 4.10 -2.29
C ASP A 54 -19.06 5.03 -3.36
N TYR A 55 -17.85 4.72 -3.82
CA TYR A 55 -17.14 5.55 -4.82
C TYR A 55 -17.86 5.61 -6.15
N GLN A 56 -18.63 4.58 -6.52
CA GLN A 56 -19.46 4.61 -7.72
C GLN A 56 -20.48 5.76 -7.71
N THR A 57 -21.12 6.01 -6.56
CA THR A 57 -22.13 7.07 -6.43
C THR A 57 -21.50 8.42 -6.08
N LEU A 58 -20.51 8.44 -5.19
CA LEU A 58 -19.91 9.68 -4.68
C LEU A 58 -18.81 10.25 -5.57
N GLY A 59 -18.26 9.44 -6.47
CA GLY A 59 -17.04 9.76 -7.20
C GLY A 59 -15.79 9.76 -6.32
N VAL A 60 -14.69 10.22 -6.91
CA VAL A 60 -13.39 10.44 -6.28
C VAL A 60 -13.16 11.95 -6.08
N GLY A 61 -12.33 12.35 -5.11
CA GLY A 61 -11.99 13.75 -4.87
C GLY A 61 -11.60 14.09 -3.44
N TRP A 62 -11.46 15.39 -3.15
CA TRP A 62 -11.07 15.94 -1.83
C TRP A 62 -12.07 15.68 -0.69
N HIS A 63 -13.15 14.95 -0.96
CA HIS A 63 -14.26 14.75 -0.03
C HIS A 63 -14.23 13.38 0.64
N HIS A 64 -13.05 12.75 0.67
CA HIS A 64 -12.80 11.45 1.29
C HIS A 64 -11.78 11.55 2.43
N PRO A 65 -11.69 10.54 3.32
CA PRO A 65 -10.73 10.57 4.42
C PRO A 65 -9.30 10.71 3.90
N ASP A 66 -8.51 11.54 4.56
CA ASP A 66 -7.14 11.88 4.18
C ASP A 66 -6.07 10.97 4.79
N SER A 67 -6.41 10.22 5.84
CA SER A 67 -5.53 9.25 6.49
C SER A 67 -6.17 7.88 6.67
N ARG A 68 -5.34 6.86 6.93
CA ARG A 68 -5.80 5.51 7.26
C ARG A 68 -6.57 5.47 8.59
N ALA A 69 -6.16 6.29 9.57
CA ALA A 69 -6.87 6.43 10.84
C ALA A 69 -8.28 7.01 10.64
N ALA A 70 -8.43 8.02 9.78
CA ALA A 70 -9.72 8.61 9.46
C ALA A 70 -10.67 7.59 8.81
N TYR A 71 -10.16 6.74 7.92
CA TYR A 71 -10.88 5.58 7.39
C TYR A 71 -11.38 4.63 8.49
N ARG A 72 -10.51 4.25 9.42
CA ARG A 72 -10.85 3.36 10.55
C ARG A 72 -11.85 3.98 11.52
N SER A 73 -11.81 5.29 11.70
CA SER A 73 -12.74 6.02 12.58
C SER A 73 -14.20 5.89 12.11
N CYS A 74 -14.42 5.70 10.81
CA CYS A 74 -15.73 5.61 10.16
C CYS A 74 -16.64 6.83 10.39
N LYS A 75 -16.07 7.98 10.80
CA LYS A 75 -16.83 9.21 11.12
C LYS A 75 -16.88 10.21 9.97
N HIS A 76 -16.14 9.97 8.89
CA HIS A 76 -16.03 10.90 7.78
C HIS A 76 -17.34 11.04 7.00
N ARG A 77 -17.61 12.22 6.44
CA ARG A 77 -18.85 12.52 5.69
C ARG A 77 -19.14 11.54 4.55
N SER A 78 -18.12 11.09 3.82
CA SER A 78 -18.27 10.17 2.70
C SER A 78 -18.63 8.76 3.18
N THR A 79 -18.07 8.31 4.30
CA THR A 79 -18.47 7.09 4.99
C THR A 79 -19.91 7.18 5.47
N CYS A 80 -20.28 8.29 6.12
CA CYS A 80 -21.61 8.52 6.70
C CYS A 80 -22.70 8.90 5.68
N SER A 81 -22.35 9.09 4.40
CA SER A 81 -23.31 9.51 3.38
C SER A 81 -24.45 8.50 3.20
N PRO A 82 -25.67 8.93 2.82
CA PRO A 82 -26.78 8.02 2.57
C PRO A 82 -26.47 6.91 1.56
N ALA A 83 -25.73 7.22 0.49
CA ALA A 83 -25.31 6.25 -0.52
C ALA A 83 -24.38 5.17 0.08
N SER A 84 -23.33 5.59 0.77
CA SER A 84 -22.38 4.67 1.44
C SER A 84 -23.07 3.81 2.49
N ARG A 85 -24.01 4.37 3.28
CA ARG A 85 -24.75 3.60 4.30
C ARG A 85 -25.75 2.62 3.68
N LYS A 86 -26.42 2.99 2.58
CA LYS A 86 -27.26 2.06 1.81
C LYS A 86 -26.44 0.88 1.28
N ARG A 87 -25.26 1.15 0.72
CA ARG A 87 -24.34 0.10 0.26
C ARG A 87 -23.87 -0.78 1.41
N ALA A 88 -23.44 -0.19 2.52
CA ALA A 88 -23.00 -0.92 3.72
C ALA A 88 -24.10 -1.86 4.26
N ALA A 89 -25.36 -1.43 4.28
CA ALA A 89 -26.49 -2.28 4.67
C ALA A 89 -26.67 -3.47 3.70
N ALA A 90 -26.53 -3.24 2.39
CA ALA A 90 -26.59 -4.30 1.40
C ALA A 90 -25.42 -5.29 1.54
N SER A 91 -24.20 -4.80 1.79
CA SER A 91 -23.02 -5.62 2.07
C SER A 91 -23.22 -6.46 3.33
N ARG A 92 -23.76 -5.87 4.40
CA ARG A 92 -24.12 -6.60 5.63
C ARG A 92 -25.08 -7.74 5.36
N ALA A 93 -26.17 -7.48 4.65
CA ALA A 93 -27.17 -8.49 4.32
C ALA A 93 -26.56 -9.64 3.51
N ARG A 94 -25.76 -9.34 2.49
CA ARG A 94 -25.06 -10.36 1.69
C ARG A 94 -24.10 -11.20 2.52
N LEU A 95 -23.28 -10.59 3.36
CA LEU A 95 -22.35 -11.32 4.23
C LEU A 95 -23.08 -12.24 5.20
N ARG A 96 -24.24 -11.83 5.74
CA ARG A 96 -25.08 -12.72 6.56
C ARG A 96 -25.59 -13.91 5.77
N THR A 97 -26.14 -13.67 4.57
CA THR A 97 -26.62 -14.74 3.69
C THR A 97 -25.49 -15.70 3.32
N ALA A 98 -24.35 -15.17 2.89
CA ALA A 98 -23.13 -15.91 2.59
C ALA A 98 -22.72 -16.85 3.74
N VAL A 99 -22.67 -16.31 4.96
CA VAL A 99 -22.29 -17.11 6.13
C VAL A 99 -23.36 -18.15 6.50
N ALA A 100 -24.64 -17.83 6.30
CA ALA A 100 -25.74 -18.74 6.59
C ALA A 100 -25.86 -19.89 5.56
N SER A 101 -25.47 -19.64 4.31
CA SER A 101 -25.54 -20.64 3.23
C SER A 101 -24.31 -21.54 3.15
N ALA A 102 -23.19 -21.13 3.76
CA ALA A 102 -21.95 -21.88 3.70
C ALA A 102 -22.08 -23.27 4.32
N LYS A 103 -21.79 -24.31 3.54
CA LYS A 103 -21.92 -25.72 3.94
C LYS A 103 -20.71 -26.23 4.71
N ASP A 104 -19.52 -25.75 4.35
CA ASP A 104 -18.26 -26.17 4.92
C ASP A 104 -17.20 -25.04 4.83
N ARG A 105 -15.96 -25.37 5.24
CA ARG A 105 -14.82 -24.44 5.21
C ARG A 105 -14.44 -23.97 3.81
N GLN A 106 -14.49 -24.86 2.82
CA GLN A 106 -14.08 -24.53 1.46
C GLN A 106 -15.12 -23.65 0.78
N ASP A 107 -16.40 -23.97 1.00
CA ASP A 107 -17.53 -23.17 0.55
C ASP A 107 -17.51 -21.76 1.17
N MET A 108 -17.17 -21.65 2.46
CA MET A 108 -16.96 -20.34 3.12
C MET A 108 -15.82 -19.54 2.47
N ARG A 109 -14.67 -20.17 2.19
CA ARG A 109 -13.55 -19.49 1.51
C ARG A 109 -13.94 -18.97 0.13
N ALA A 110 -14.61 -19.81 -0.67
CA ALA A 110 -15.10 -19.43 -1.99
C ALA A 110 -16.12 -18.28 -1.90
N THR A 111 -17.07 -18.38 -0.97
CA THR A 111 -18.11 -17.36 -0.78
C THR A 111 -17.53 -16.02 -0.32
N LEU A 112 -16.58 -16.01 0.62
CA LEU A 112 -15.94 -14.77 1.07
C LEU A 112 -15.02 -14.16 0.01
N THR A 113 -14.38 -14.99 -0.83
CA THR A 113 -13.62 -14.53 -2.01
C THR A 113 -14.56 -13.82 -2.98
N GLU A 114 -15.72 -14.42 -3.26
CA GLU A 114 -16.76 -13.86 -4.12
C GLU A 114 -17.33 -12.54 -3.58
N GLU A 115 -17.64 -12.47 -2.27
CA GLU A 115 -18.08 -11.24 -1.63
C GLU A 115 -17.00 -10.15 -1.70
N PHE A 116 -15.73 -10.48 -1.46
CA PHE A 116 -14.64 -9.51 -1.60
C PHE A 116 -14.57 -8.92 -3.02
N LEU A 117 -14.60 -9.78 -4.04
CA LEU A 117 -14.57 -9.37 -5.46
C LEU A 117 -15.74 -8.42 -5.79
N ARG A 118 -16.94 -8.75 -5.31
CA ARG A 118 -18.11 -7.87 -5.47
C ARG A 118 -17.93 -6.54 -4.74
N GLU A 119 -17.39 -6.57 -3.53
CA GLU A 119 -17.17 -5.37 -2.73
C GLU A 119 -16.13 -4.43 -3.35
N ILE A 120 -15.16 -4.93 -4.11
CA ILE A 120 -14.20 -4.08 -4.83
C ILE A 120 -14.67 -3.69 -6.24
N GLY A 121 -15.92 -3.98 -6.61
CA GLY A 121 -16.51 -3.55 -7.88
C GLY A 121 -16.19 -4.44 -9.09
N VAL A 122 -15.73 -5.68 -8.88
CA VAL A 122 -15.42 -6.60 -9.99
C VAL A 122 -16.72 -7.15 -10.62
N ALA A 123 -16.89 -6.89 -11.92
CA ALA A 123 -18.03 -7.38 -12.70
C ALA A 123 -18.11 -8.92 -12.76
N ASN A 124 -19.32 -9.49 -12.85
CA ASN A 124 -19.57 -10.94 -12.85
C ASN A 124 -18.81 -11.69 -13.97
N GLU A 125 -18.66 -11.07 -15.14
CA GLU A 125 -17.98 -11.67 -16.30
C GLU A 125 -16.47 -11.35 -16.34
N SER A 126 -15.92 -10.75 -15.29
CA SER A 126 -14.52 -10.33 -15.28
C SER A 126 -13.57 -11.51 -15.11
N ARG A 127 -12.50 -11.54 -15.91
CA ARG A 127 -11.38 -12.49 -15.78
C ARG A 127 -10.73 -12.47 -14.39
N LEU A 128 -10.86 -11.36 -13.65
CA LEU A 128 -10.32 -11.22 -12.29
C LEU A 128 -10.87 -12.30 -11.35
N ARG A 129 -12.09 -12.78 -11.58
CA ARG A 129 -12.70 -13.83 -10.77
C ARG A 129 -11.98 -15.17 -10.91
N ALA A 130 -11.50 -15.48 -12.12
CA ALA A 130 -10.72 -16.68 -12.38
C ALA A 130 -9.30 -16.60 -11.81
N ALA A 131 -8.74 -15.38 -11.74
CA ALA A 131 -7.40 -15.14 -11.20
C ALA A 131 -7.38 -15.08 -9.66
N ALA A 132 -8.51 -14.77 -9.02
CA ALA A 132 -8.57 -14.57 -7.58
C ALA A 132 -8.35 -15.86 -6.80
N THR A 133 -7.44 -15.80 -5.84
CA THR A 133 -7.13 -16.91 -4.94
C THR A 133 -7.42 -16.52 -3.50
N TRP A 134 -7.69 -17.51 -2.65
CA TRP A 134 -7.86 -17.28 -1.21
C TRP A 134 -6.64 -16.57 -0.60
N PRO A 135 -5.37 -16.98 -0.83
CA PRO A 135 -4.22 -16.27 -0.29
C PRO A 135 -4.12 -14.81 -0.73
N GLY A 136 -4.42 -14.48 -2.00
CA GLY A 136 -4.42 -13.10 -2.48
C GLY A 136 -5.49 -12.24 -1.79
N VAL A 137 -6.71 -12.76 -1.64
CA VAL A 137 -7.79 -12.06 -0.91
C VAL A 137 -7.45 -11.87 0.58
N VAL A 138 -6.88 -12.88 1.23
CA VAL A 138 -6.44 -12.76 2.63
C VAL A 138 -5.37 -11.67 2.76
N ALA A 139 -4.36 -11.67 1.90
CA ALA A 139 -3.30 -10.66 1.91
C ALA A 139 -3.87 -9.24 1.66
N ALA A 140 -4.77 -9.10 0.68
CA ALA A 140 -5.44 -7.83 0.39
C ALA A 140 -6.24 -7.32 1.60
N LEU A 141 -7.02 -8.18 2.27
CA LEU A 141 -7.80 -7.79 3.46
C LEU A 141 -6.91 -7.44 4.65
N GLN A 142 -5.82 -8.17 4.86
CA GLN A 142 -4.84 -7.86 5.91
C GLN A 142 -4.14 -6.52 5.67
N ALA A 143 -3.85 -6.19 4.41
CA ALA A 143 -3.33 -4.88 4.02
C ALA A 143 -4.41 -3.78 3.94
N GLU A 144 -5.66 -4.09 4.27
CA GLU A 144 -6.83 -3.20 4.19
C GLU A 144 -7.10 -2.63 2.78
N LEU A 145 -6.93 -3.45 1.74
CA LEU A 145 -7.02 -3.00 0.36
C LEU A 145 -8.43 -2.98 -0.25
N LEU A 146 -9.49 -3.28 0.51
CA LEU A 146 -10.85 -3.27 -0.04
C LEU A 146 -11.22 -1.88 -0.58
N LEU A 147 -10.98 -0.81 0.17
CA LEU A 147 -11.30 0.54 -0.26
C LEU A 147 -10.35 1.08 -1.35
N PRO A 148 -9.01 0.89 -1.25
CA PRO A 148 -8.11 1.17 -2.35
C PRO A 148 -8.51 0.51 -3.67
N LEU A 149 -8.78 -0.80 -3.67
CA LEU A 149 -9.16 -1.52 -4.88
C LEU A 149 -10.54 -1.12 -5.38
N ARG A 150 -11.51 -0.88 -4.48
CA ARG A 150 -12.83 -0.35 -4.87
C ARG A 150 -12.70 0.99 -5.57
N ALA A 151 -11.93 1.92 -5.01
CA ALA A 151 -11.74 3.25 -5.59
C ALA A 151 -11.09 3.18 -6.97
N LEU A 152 -10.15 2.25 -7.17
CA LEU A 152 -9.51 2.01 -8.47
C LEU A 152 -10.47 1.41 -9.50
N ASN A 153 -11.30 0.44 -9.11
CA ASN A 153 -12.21 -0.26 -10.03
C ASN A 153 -13.49 0.53 -10.33
N GLU A 154 -13.98 1.32 -9.39
CA GLU A 154 -15.23 2.09 -9.53
C GLU A 154 -14.98 3.56 -9.88
N GLY A 155 -13.88 4.12 -9.39
CA GLY A 155 -13.53 5.51 -9.64
C GLY A 155 -13.20 5.72 -11.11
N ARG A 156 -13.75 6.78 -11.69
CA ARG A 156 -13.49 7.19 -13.06
C ARG A 156 -12.86 8.55 -13.07
N MET A 157 -11.76 8.67 -13.81
CA MET A 157 -11.12 9.93 -14.11
C MET A 157 -11.00 10.00 -15.63
N THR A 158 -11.68 10.99 -16.23
CA THR A 158 -11.72 11.15 -17.69
C THR A 158 -10.73 12.23 -18.16
N GLN A 159 -10.26 13.07 -17.22
CA GLN A 159 -9.37 14.20 -17.48
C GLN A 159 -8.41 14.44 -16.31
N THR A 160 -7.25 15.02 -16.61
CA THR A 160 -6.31 15.57 -15.62
C THR A 160 -6.87 16.83 -14.96
N MET A 161 -6.23 17.30 -13.88
CA MET A 161 -6.52 18.59 -13.25
C MET A 161 -6.41 19.80 -14.19
N CYS A 162 -5.65 19.68 -15.28
CA CYS A 162 -5.53 20.71 -16.31
C CYS A 162 -6.56 20.54 -17.46
N GLY A 163 -7.52 19.60 -17.32
CA GLY A 163 -8.57 19.34 -18.31
C GLY A 163 -8.13 18.48 -19.50
N ALA A 164 -6.88 18.01 -19.54
CA ALA A 164 -6.41 17.13 -20.61
C ALA A 164 -7.04 15.73 -20.46
N SER A 165 -7.61 15.19 -21.55
CA SER A 165 -8.19 13.85 -21.58
C SER A 165 -7.18 12.77 -21.22
N LEU A 166 -7.66 11.76 -20.50
CA LEU A 166 -6.87 10.60 -20.11
C LEU A 166 -7.15 9.40 -21.03
N PRO A 167 -6.15 8.52 -21.28
CA PRO A 167 -6.35 7.29 -22.04
C PRO A 167 -7.11 6.25 -21.20
N GLU A 168 -8.44 6.36 -21.15
CA GLU A 168 -9.29 5.56 -20.26
C GLU A 168 -9.10 4.04 -20.41
N ASP A 169 -8.97 3.53 -21.64
CA ASP A 169 -8.81 2.11 -21.90
C ASP A 169 -7.45 1.57 -21.37
N ASP A 170 -6.38 2.34 -21.54
CA ASP A 170 -5.05 1.99 -21.03
C ASP A 170 -5.05 1.98 -19.50
N LEU A 171 -5.66 3.00 -18.89
CA LEU A 171 -5.78 3.11 -17.43
C LEU A 171 -6.61 1.97 -16.86
N LYS A 172 -7.72 1.60 -17.52
CA LYS A 172 -8.52 0.44 -17.18
C LYS A 172 -7.72 -0.86 -17.31
N GLY A 173 -6.91 -1.00 -18.36
CA GLY A 173 -6.00 -2.13 -18.55
C GLY A 173 -5.00 -2.27 -17.40
N VAL A 174 -4.41 -1.16 -16.95
CA VAL A 174 -3.49 -1.12 -15.81
C VAL A 174 -4.20 -1.47 -14.50
N VAL A 175 -5.39 -0.91 -14.24
CA VAL A 175 -6.19 -1.24 -13.04
C VAL A 175 -6.55 -2.72 -13.00
N LEU A 176 -6.96 -3.30 -14.14
CA LEU A 176 -7.24 -4.74 -14.24
C LEU A 176 -5.98 -5.56 -13.94
N ALA A 177 -4.85 -5.26 -14.57
CA ALA A 177 -3.60 -6.01 -14.36
C ALA A 177 -3.10 -5.94 -12.91
N LEU A 178 -3.17 -4.76 -12.30
CA LEU A 178 -2.79 -4.54 -10.91
C LEU A 178 -3.74 -5.27 -9.94
N THR A 179 -5.05 -5.19 -10.18
CA THR A 179 -6.04 -5.90 -9.35
C THR A 179 -5.84 -7.42 -9.48
N GLU A 180 -5.60 -7.92 -10.70
CA GLU A 180 -5.29 -9.32 -10.95
C GLU A 180 -4.07 -9.78 -10.17
N ALA A 181 -2.99 -8.98 -10.20
CA ALA A 181 -1.75 -9.27 -9.49
C ALA A 181 -1.94 -9.35 -7.97
N VAL A 182 -2.71 -8.43 -7.37
CA VAL A 182 -3.03 -8.46 -5.93
C VAL A 182 -3.81 -9.72 -5.55
N LEU A 183 -4.71 -10.18 -6.41
CA LEU A 183 -5.61 -11.31 -6.09
C LEU A 183 -5.00 -12.68 -6.37
N LYS A 184 -3.95 -12.75 -7.20
CA LYS A 184 -3.34 -14.00 -7.66
C LYS A 184 -2.57 -14.74 -6.57
N SER A 185 -1.86 -14.02 -5.70
CA SER A 185 -1.12 -14.59 -4.57
C SER A 185 -0.80 -13.51 -3.53
N SER A 186 -0.26 -13.89 -2.37
CA SER A 186 0.17 -12.93 -1.34
C SER A 186 1.34 -12.03 -1.77
N THR A 187 2.09 -12.43 -2.80
CA THR A 187 3.24 -11.71 -3.37
C THR A 187 3.00 -11.24 -4.80
N GLY A 188 1.80 -11.50 -5.35
CA GLY A 188 1.53 -11.33 -6.77
C GLY A 188 1.67 -9.89 -7.25
N PHE A 189 1.33 -8.90 -6.41
CA PHE A 189 1.57 -7.49 -6.71
C PHE A 189 3.05 -7.18 -6.90
N SER A 190 3.90 -7.53 -5.93
CA SER A 190 5.35 -7.35 -6.05
C SER A 190 5.93 -8.10 -7.25
N GLU A 191 5.54 -9.37 -7.45
CA GLU A 191 6.00 -10.17 -8.59
C GLU A 191 5.64 -9.52 -9.92
N TRP A 192 4.38 -9.08 -10.10
CA TRP A 192 3.94 -8.38 -11.30
C TRP A 192 4.71 -7.10 -11.55
N ARG A 193 4.92 -6.30 -10.50
CA ARG A 193 5.60 -5.00 -10.60
C ARG A 193 6.99 -5.15 -11.17
N TYR A 194 7.73 -6.17 -10.74
CA TYR A 194 9.10 -6.41 -11.18
C TYR A 194 9.21 -7.28 -12.44
N SER A 195 8.30 -8.22 -12.68
CA SER A 195 8.37 -9.15 -13.82
C SER A 195 7.69 -8.64 -15.09
N SER A 196 6.85 -7.59 -15.00
CA SER A 196 6.22 -7.01 -16.20
C SER A 196 7.28 -6.46 -17.18
N PRO A 197 7.02 -6.48 -18.51
CA PRO A 197 7.95 -5.93 -19.49
C PRO A 197 8.36 -4.49 -19.19
N ARG A 198 7.42 -3.71 -18.66
CA ARG A 198 7.67 -2.33 -18.27
C ARG A 198 8.46 -2.19 -16.97
N GLY A 199 8.22 -3.04 -15.98
CA GLY A 199 9.03 -3.10 -14.78
C GLY A 199 10.48 -3.51 -15.06
N GLN A 200 10.67 -4.50 -15.94
CA GLN A 200 11.99 -4.91 -16.43
C GLN A 200 12.69 -3.78 -17.19
N GLU A 201 11.97 -3.09 -18.08
CA GLU A 201 12.50 -1.92 -18.78
C GLU A 201 12.90 -0.80 -17.82
N GLN A 202 12.07 -0.57 -16.81
CA GLN A 202 12.36 0.38 -15.76
C GLN A 202 13.64 -0.01 -15.00
N LEU A 203 13.91 -1.28 -14.74
CA LEU A 203 15.12 -1.69 -14.03
C LEU A 203 16.35 -1.91 -14.94
N ARG A 204 16.22 -1.66 -16.25
CA ARG A 204 17.31 -1.80 -17.22
C ARG A 204 18.57 -1.03 -16.80
N GLY A 205 19.71 -1.71 -16.84
CA GLY A 205 21.02 -1.16 -16.49
C GLY A 205 21.46 -1.45 -15.06
N LEU A 206 20.60 -2.05 -14.24
CA LEU A 206 21.00 -2.72 -13.00
C LEU A 206 21.49 -4.15 -13.30
N SER A 207 22.39 -4.66 -12.48
CA SER A 207 22.72 -6.10 -12.47
C SER A 207 21.63 -6.92 -11.79
N ASP A 208 21.58 -8.23 -12.05
CA ASP A 208 20.64 -9.14 -11.38
C ASP A 208 20.78 -9.09 -9.86
N HIS A 209 22.02 -8.95 -9.37
CA HIS A 209 22.29 -8.79 -7.94
C HIS A 209 21.69 -7.48 -7.39
N GLN A 210 21.85 -6.37 -8.10
CA GLN A 210 21.24 -5.09 -7.73
C GLN A 210 19.72 -5.14 -7.75
N ILE A 211 19.12 -5.82 -8.75
CA ILE A 211 17.67 -6.02 -8.83
C ILE A 211 17.18 -6.87 -7.66
N CYS A 212 17.89 -7.95 -7.32
CA CYS A 212 17.56 -8.80 -6.17
C CYS A 212 17.57 -7.98 -4.87
N LEU A 213 18.64 -7.23 -4.60
CA LEU A 213 18.74 -6.35 -3.44
C LEU A 213 17.69 -5.24 -3.45
N TRP A 214 17.38 -4.68 -4.62
CA TRP A 214 16.32 -3.69 -4.75
C TRP A 214 14.97 -4.25 -4.33
N GLN A 215 14.64 -5.48 -4.76
CA GLN A 215 13.37 -6.13 -4.44
C GLN A 215 13.27 -6.57 -2.98
N GLU A 216 14.36 -7.04 -2.39
CA GLU A 216 14.41 -7.50 -1.00
C GLU A 216 14.01 -6.39 -0.02
N PRO A 217 12.99 -6.56 0.85
CA PRO A 217 12.57 -5.51 1.77
C PRO A 217 13.59 -5.32 2.89
N THR A 218 14.08 -4.09 3.08
CA THR A 218 14.94 -3.75 4.21
C THR A 218 14.12 -3.29 5.42
N ALA A 219 14.55 -3.63 6.63
CA ALA A 219 13.99 -3.12 7.87
C ALA A 219 15.11 -2.84 8.88
N GLN A 220 14.99 -1.77 9.65
CA GLN A 220 15.96 -1.32 10.64
C GLN A 220 15.26 -0.84 11.90
N GLU A 221 15.78 -1.26 13.05
CA GLU A 221 15.40 -0.73 14.36
C GLU A 221 16.38 0.38 14.77
N HIS A 222 15.83 1.43 15.35
CA HIS A 222 16.56 2.62 15.78
C HIS A 222 16.30 2.85 17.26
N ARG A 223 16.97 3.85 17.84
CA ARG A 223 16.78 4.22 19.25
C ARG A 223 15.32 4.58 19.53
N GLY A 224 14.86 4.30 20.76
CA GLY A 224 13.52 4.66 21.22
C GLY A 224 12.39 3.84 20.61
N GLY A 225 12.67 2.67 20.01
CA GLY A 225 11.65 1.82 19.39
C GLY A 225 11.12 2.38 18.06
N LEU A 226 11.84 3.33 17.46
CA LEU A 226 11.62 3.78 16.08
C LEU A 226 12.07 2.68 15.11
N LYS A 227 11.26 2.39 14.11
CA LYS A 227 11.56 1.40 13.07
C LYS A 227 11.38 2.03 11.70
N THR A 228 12.35 1.87 10.81
CA THR A 228 12.18 2.15 9.39
C THR A 228 12.12 0.84 8.62
N HIS A 229 11.18 0.69 7.70
CA HIS A 229 11.04 -0.53 6.93
C HIS A 229 10.43 -0.28 5.58
N GLU A 230 10.79 -1.11 4.61
CA GLU A 230 10.02 -1.29 3.40
C GLU A 230 8.78 -2.15 3.72
N ASP A 231 7.73 -2.05 2.91
CA ASP A 231 6.53 -2.86 3.13
C ASP A 231 6.77 -4.33 2.73
N ALA A 232 6.31 -5.27 3.56
CA ALA A 232 6.57 -6.70 3.36
C ALA A 232 5.53 -7.62 4.04
N PRO A 233 5.33 -8.85 3.54
CA PRO A 233 5.63 -9.31 2.17
C PRO A 233 4.53 -8.87 1.19
N GLY A 234 4.91 -8.56 -0.05
CA GLY A 234 3.97 -8.27 -1.15
C GLY A 234 3.73 -6.81 -1.49
N GLU A 235 4.39 -5.86 -0.79
CA GLU A 235 4.36 -4.41 -1.08
C GLU A 235 2.96 -3.75 -1.08
N LEU A 236 1.96 -4.41 -0.48
CA LEU A 236 0.56 -3.98 -0.48
C LEU A 236 0.32 -2.69 0.32
N GLY A 237 1.17 -2.38 1.30
CA GLY A 237 1.17 -1.13 2.05
C GLY A 237 1.46 0.10 1.18
N PHE A 238 2.00 -0.07 -0.03
CA PHE A 238 2.23 1.07 -0.95
C PHE A 238 0.94 1.76 -1.38
N PHE A 239 -0.19 1.05 -1.37
CA PHE A 239 -1.51 1.62 -1.62
C PHE A 239 -1.91 2.66 -0.56
N TRP A 240 -1.40 2.51 0.67
CA TRP A 240 -1.65 3.43 1.77
C TRP A 240 -0.58 4.48 1.94
N ALA A 241 0.60 4.30 1.34
CA ALA A 241 1.70 5.26 1.47
C ALA A 241 1.30 6.68 1.04
N THR A 242 0.48 6.84 0.01
CA THR A 242 0.04 8.16 -0.44
C THR A 242 -0.92 8.87 0.51
N LYS A 243 -1.47 8.16 1.51
CA LYS A 243 -2.27 8.74 2.59
C LYS A 243 -1.43 9.30 3.73
N ILE A 244 -0.11 9.10 3.70
CA ILE A 244 0.84 9.71 4.65
C ILE A 244 1.39 10.99 4.02
N GLY A 245 1.50 12.09 4.77
CA GLY A 245 1.96 13.38 4.24
C GLY A 245 0.88 14.24 3.58
N GLY A 246 -0.39 13.85 3.70
CA GLY A 246 -1.52 14.71 3.41
C GLY A 246 -2.40 14.37 2.21
N PRO A 247 -3.45 15.19 1.98
CA PRO A 247 -4.56 14.84 1.11
C PRO A 247 -4.23 14.86 -0.40
N SER A 248 -2.96 14.99 -0.79
CA SER A 248 -2.60 15.35 -2.17
C SER A 248 -2.77 14.23 -3.20
N HIS A 249 -2.60 12.94 -2.88
CA HIS A 249 -2.57 11.87 -3.91
C HIS A 249 -3.08 10.48 -3.46
N GLY A 250 -4.19 10.43 -2.71
CA GLY A 250 -4.82 9.16 -2.33
C GLY A 250 -5.46 8.39 -3.50
N PHE A 251 -5.63 7.07 -3.35
CA PHE A 251 -6.34 6.18 -4.30
C PHE A 251 -7.81 6.57 -4.59
N ASP A 252 -8.34 7.55 -3.87
CA ASP A 252 -9.72 8.05 -3.85
C ASP A 252 -9.80 9.55 -4.11
N TYR A 253 -8.67 10.23 -4.31
CA TYR A 253 -8.60 11.65 -4.64
C TYR A 253 -8.72 11.83 -6.16
N GLU A 254 -7.75 11.27 -6.86
CA GLU A 254 -7.72 11.06 -8.29
C GLU A 254 -7.36 9.59 -8.44
N SER A 255 -8.37 8.70 -8.55
CA SER A 255 -8.16 7.27 -8.30
C SER A 255 -6.98 6.67 -9.07
N GLN A 256 -6.68 7.23 -10.24
CA GLN A 256 -5.62 6.75 -11.12
C GLN A 256 -4.27 7.44 -10.91
N CYS A 257 -4.17 8.50 -10.10
CA CYS A 257 -2.90 9.17 -9.79
C CYS A 257 -1.95 8.38 -8.90
N ILE A 258 -2.46 7.33 -8.24
CA ILE A 258 -1.61 6.38 -7.52
C ILE A 258 -0.97 5.35 -8.46
N LEU A 259 -1.50 5.15 -9.68
CA LEU A 259 -1.01 4.13 -10.62
C LEU A 259 0.47 4.30 -11.00
N PRO A 260 1.00 5.51 -11.27
CA PRO A 260 2.43 5.71 -11.52
C PRO A 260 3.33 5.34 -10.34
N LEU A 261 2.78 5.26 -9.13
CA LEU A 261 3.53 4.81 -7.94
C LEU A 261 3.45 3.29 -7.82
N LEU A 262 2.26 2.71 -8.01
CA LEU A 262 2.04 1.27 -7.85
C LEU A 262 2.62 0.44 -9.00
N ALA A 263 2.60 0.96 -10.24
CA ALA A 263 3.10 0.26 -11.42
C ALA A 263 4.60 0.50 -11.69
N ASN A 264 5.27 1.31 -10.87
CA ASN A 264 6.65 1.71 -11.12
C ASN A 264 7.63 0.86 -10.30
N ALA A 265 8.34 -0.03 -10.99
CA ALA A 265 9.37 -0.88 -10.42
C ALA A 265 10.55 -0.09 -9.83
N ARG A 266 10.77 1.17 -10.21
CA ARG A 266 11.83 2.04 -9.64
C ARG A 266 11.43 2.73 -8.35
N HIS A 267 10.18 2.64 -7.92
CA HIS A 267 9.68 3.41 -6.78
C HIS A 267 9.46 2.52 -5.57
N LYS A 268 9.99 2.82 -4.38
CA LYS A 268 9.42 2.26 -3.15
C LYS A 268 9.20 3.32 -2.10
N VAL A 269 8.78 2.86 -0.93
CA VAL A 269 8.49 3.70 0.22
C VAL A 269 9.21 3.14 1.43
N ILE A 270 9.99 3.98 2.10
CA ILE A 270 10.46 3.73 3.45
C ILE A 270 9.33 4.19 4.38
N LEU A 271 8.79 3.26 5.15
CA LEU A 271 7.76 3.49 6.15
C LEU A 271 8.39 3.65 7.52
N VAL A 272 7.85 4.56 8.32
CA VAL A 272 8.30 4.85 9.68
C VAL A 272 7.25 4.35 10.65
N SER A 273 7.63 3.46 11.56
CA SER A 273 6.76 2.92 12.61
C SER A 273 7.35 3.23 13.98
N VAL A 274 6.51 3.49 14.98
CA VAL A 274 6.94 3.79 16.35
C VAL A 274 6.14 2.94 17.34
N ALA A 275 6.77 2.55 18.45
CA ALA A 275 6.12 1.69 19.45
C ALA A 275 4.83 2.28 20.04
N ALA A 276 4.73 3.61 20.14
CA ALA A 276 3.55 4.32 20.62
C ALA A 276 2.34 4.24 19.67
N TRP A 277 2.55 3.84 18.42
CA TRP A 277 1.51 3.77 17.38
C TRP A 277 1.68 2.50 16.55
N THR A 278 1.02 1.43 17.00
CA THR A 278 1.18 0.09 16.42
C THR A 278 0.23 -0.19 15.25
N GLU A 279 -0.65 0.76 14.96
CA GLU A 279 -1.78 0.56 14.07
C GLU A 279 -1.42 0.59 12.58
N HIS A 280 -0.46 1.43 12.19
CA HIS A 280 0.07 1.62 10.84
C HIS A 280 1.33 2.52 10.91
N PRO A 281 2.13 2.61 9.84
CA PRO A 281 3.24 3.55 9.79
C PRO A 281 2.78 5.01 10.02
N VAL A 282 3.55 5.75 10.80
CA VAL A 282 3.32 7.16 11.17
C VAL A 282 4.05 8.15 10.27
N GLY A 283 4.91 7.66 9.39
CA GLY A 283 5.67 8.49 8.46
C GLY A 283 6.10 7.70 7.24
N ARG A 284 6.53 8.45 6.23
CA ARG A 284 7.08 7.86 5.00
C ARG A 284 8.18 8.72 4.38
N ALA A 285 9.01 8.10 3.58
CA ALA A 285 9.76 8.76 2.52
C ALA A 285 9.69 7.92 1.26
N HIS A 286 9.39 8.54 0.13
CA HIS A 286 9.55 7.85 -1.15
C HIS A 286 11.03 7.82 -1.51
N TRP A 287 11.43 6.74 -2.16
CA TRP A 287 12.72 6.70 -2.82
C TRP A 287 12.59 6.10 -4.21
N ARG A 288 13.47 6.53 -5.12
CA ARG A 288 13.37 6.21 -6.54
C ARG A 288 14.72 5.83 -7.09
N LEU A 289 14.74 4.80 -7.93
CA LEU A 289 15.87 4.56 -8.83
C LEU A 289 15.78 5.54 -10.01
N LEU A 290 16.80 6.40 -10.13
CA LEU A 290 16.98 7.35 -11.22
C LEU A 290 18.28 7.05 -11.96
N TRP A 291 18.40 7.54 -13.19
CA TRP A 291 19.62 7.42 -13.98
C TRP A 291 20.22 8.81 -14.18
N SER A 292 21.54 8.92 -14.05
CA SER A 292 22.22 10.14 -14.46
C SER A 292 22.10 10.32 -15.98
N VAL A 293 22.14 11.58 -16.45
CA VAL A 293 21.98 11.89 -17.88
C VAL A 293 23.14 11.34 -18.74
N GLY A 294 24.23 10.86 -18.12
CA GLY A 294 25.47 10.56 -18.81
C GLY A 294 26.15 11.86 -19.27
N CYS A 295 27.40 12.08 -18.89
CA CYS A 295 28.15 13.28 -19.30
C CYS A 295 29.39 12.88 -20.09
N GLY A 296 29.44 13.27 -21.36
CA GLY A 296 30.53 12.94 -22.28
C GLY A 296 30.56 11.44 -22.59
N LYS A 297 31.67 10.78 -22.24
CA LYS A 297 31.86 9.33 -22.47
C LYS A 297 31.34 8.45 -21.33
N LYS A 298 30.82 9.03 -20.24
CA LYS A 298 30.32 8.25 -19.10
C LYS A 298 28.90 7.77 -19.37
N PRO A 299 28.62 6.46 -19.31
CA PRO A 299 27.26 5.96 -19.46
C PRO A 299 26.37 6.47 -18.32
N PRO A 300 25.04 6.53 -18.53
CA PRO A 300 24.08 6.72 -17.45
C PRO A 300 24.34 5.74 -16.30
N GLU A 301 24.37 6.25 -15.07
CA GLU A 301 24.58 5.43 -13.87
C GLU A 301 23.30 5.44 -13.00
N PRO A 302 22.90 4.29 -12.44
CA PRO A 302 21.77 4.23 -11.52
C PRO A 302 22.09 4.95 -10.21
N ARG A 303 21.10 5.61 -9.63
CA ARG A 303 21.18 6.36 -8.37
C ARG A 303 19.89 6.19 -7.58
N LEU A 304 20.00 6.02 -6.27
CA LEU A 304 18.84 6.13 -5.38
C LEU A 304 18.60 7.60 -5.06
N TRP A 305 17.38 8.06 -5.26
CA TRP A 305 16.92 9.38 -4.88
C TRP A 305 15.95 9.25 -3.72
N LEU A 306 16.27 9.86 -2.58
CA LEU A 306 15.39 9.92 -1.41
C LEU A 306 14.62 11.25 -1.42
N GLU A 307 13.30 11.17 -1.33
CA GLU A 307 12.43 12.32 -1.11
C GLU A 307 12.37 12.71 0.38
N THR A 308 11.81 13.89 0.67
CA THR A 308 11.61 14.37 2.04
C THR A 308 10.77 13.40 2.88
N VAL A 309 11.12 13.28 4.16
CA VAL A 309 10.33 12.51 5.13
C VAL A 309 9.05 13.28 5.46
N ASN A 310 7.91 12.61 5.34
CA ASN A 310 6.60 13.16 5.63
C ASN A 310 5.96 12.40 6.80
N ALA A 311 5.28 13.12 7.68
CA ALA A 311 4.51 12.55 8.77
C ALA A 311 3.05 12.33 8.37
N ASP A 312 2.41 11.34 9.01
CA ASP A 312 0.96 11.22 9.02
C ASP A 312 0.39 12.30 9.95
N PHE A 313 -0.57 13.09 9.46
CA PHE A 313 -1.13 14.21 10.21
C PHE A 313 -1.98 13.76 11.41
N GLU A 314 -2.51 12.54 11.39
CA GLU A 314 -3.37 12.01 12.45
C GLU A 314 -2.58 11.27 13.55
N ALA A 315 -1.27 11.07 13.36
CA ALA A 315 -0.42 10.41 14.35
C ALA A 315 0.19 11.46 15.30
N PRO A 316 -0.23 11.54 16.58
CA PRO A 316 0.25 12.55 17.53
C PRO A 316 1.61 12.12 18.12
N VAL A 317 2.59 11.87 17.27
CA VAL A 317 3.91 11.36 17.64
C VAL A 317 5.00 12.35 17.23
N SER A 318 6.06 12.43 18.04
CA SER A 318 7.22 13.25 17.71
C SER A 318 7.92 12.69 16.46
N SER A 319 8.27 13.58 15.52
CA SER A 319 9.08 13.26 14.34
C SER A 319 10.59 13.34 14.60
N GLU A 320 10.99 13.56 15.85
CA GLU A 320 12.40 13.62 16.26
C GLU A 320 13.15 12.35 15.84
N GLY A 321 14.30 12.53 15.19
CA GLY A 321 15.17 11.44 14.74
C GLY A 321 14.69 10.69 13.49
N TRP A 322 13.49 10.96 12.96
CA TRP A 322 12.96 10.25 11.79
C TRP A 322 13.82 10.48 10.55
N GLU A 323 14.27 11.71 10.33
CA GLU A 323 15.14 12.04 9.19
C GLU A 323 16.43 11.22 9.24
N THR A 324 17.11 11.19 10.38
CA THR A 324 18.32 10.40 10.59
C THR A 324 18.07 8.90 10.37
N ALA A 325 16.97 8.37 10.90
CA ALA A 325 16.62 6.96 10.76
C ALA A 325 16.31 6.56 9.31
N VAL A 326 15.59 7.42 8.58
CA VAL A 326 15.30 7.20 7.15
C VAL A 326 16.56 7.34 6.31
N LEU A 327 17.44 8.31 6.61
CA LEU A 327 18.74 8.43 5.94
C LEU A 327 19.63 7.21 6.18
N SER A 328 19.67 6.70 7.41
CA SER A 328 20.40 5.46 7.76
C SER A 328 19.91 4.27 6.94
N HIS A 329 18.60 4.13 6.82
CA HIS A 329 17.98 3.11 5.97
C HIS A 329 18.38 3.28 4.50
N ALA A 330 18.29 4.51 3.99
CA ALA A 330 18.64 4.84 2.61
C ALA A 330 20.11 4.55 2.29
N VAL A 331 21.03 4.95 3.17
CA VAL A 331 22.46 4.68 3.04
C VAL A 331 22.74 3.19 3.04
N SER A 332 22.15 2.44 3.96
CA SER A 332 22.37 0.99 4.06
C SER A 332 21.93 0.25 2.80
N LYS A 333 20.78 0.63 2.23
CA LYS A 333 20.31 0.05 0.96
C LYS A 333 21.23 0.40 -0.21
N ALA A 334 21.59 1.68 -0.31
CA ALA A 334 22.44 2.20 -1.37
C ALA A 334 23.81 1.51 -1.38
N ASP A 335 24.39 1.35 -0.19
CA ASP A 335 25.66 0.64 0.03
C ASP A 335 25.55 -0.84 -0.37
N ALA A 336 24.53 -1.54 0.10
CA ALA A 336 24.30 -2.95 -0.28
C ALA A 336 24.18 -3.12 -1.79
N MET A 337 23.45 -2.24 -2.47
CA MET A 337 23.29 -2.25 -3.93
C MET A 337 24.53 -1.74 -4.69
N GLY A 338 25.48 -1.09 -4.02
CA GLY A 338 26.59 -0.40 -4.66
C GLY A 338 26.14 0.71 -5.61
N VAL A 339 25.05 1.43 -5.29
CA VAL A 339 24.52 2.53 -6.10
C VAL A 339 24.54 3.84 -5.32
N PRO A 340 24.94 4.98 -5.92
CA PRO A 340 24.97 6.26 -5.19
C PRO A 340 23.61 6.68 -4.64
N LEU A 341 23.61 7.23 -3.41
CA LEU A 341 22.47 7.91 -2.81
C LEU A 341 22.52 9.42 -3.12
N SER A 342 21.37 9.96 -3.52
CA SER A 342 21.10 11.37 -3.72
C SER A 342 19.90 11.77 -2.86
N VAL A 343 19.99 12.94 -2.24
CA VAL A 343 18.98 13.48 -1.31
C VAL A 343 18.66 14.93 -1.67
N ASN A 344 17.56 15.45 -1.13
CA ASN A 344 17.28 16.88 -1.22
C ASN A 344 18.42 17.69 -0.56
N VAL A 345 18.73 18.88 -1.09
CA VAL A 345 19.72 19.80 -0.50
C VAL A 345 19.43 20.07 0.98
N ALA A 346 18.16 20.17 1.38
CA ALA A 346 17.77 20.35 2.77
C ALA A 346 18.24 19.21 3.70
N GLN A 347 18.38 17.99 3.18
CA GLN A 347 18.78 16.79 3.93
C GLN A 347 20.30 16.54 3.88
N ALA A 348 21.04 17.35 3.11
CA ALA A 348 22.46 17.09 2.84
C ALA A 348 23.34 17.20 4.09
N ALA A 349 23.05 18.17 4.96
CA ALA A 349 23.79 18.35 6.22
C ALA A 349 23.56 17.18 7.19
N ALA A 350 22.31 16.70 7.31
CA ALA A 350 21.96 15.54 8.11
C ALA A 350 22.67 14.27 7.59
N LEU A 351 22.69 14.09 6.26
CA LEU A 351 23.41 12.98 5.62
C LEU A 351 24.92 13.06 5.90
N GLN A 352 25.55 14.22 5.76
CA GLN A 352 26.97 14.42 6.05
C GLN A 352 27.32 14.04 7.51
N SER A 353 26.50 14.50 8.46
CA SER A 353 26.67 14.19 9.89
C SER A 353 26.57 12.68 10.15
N LEU A 354 25.57 12.01 9.57
CA LEU A 354 25.38 10.58 9.68
C LEU A 354 26.59 9.78 9.17
N LEU A 355 27.12 10.14 8.00
CA LEU A 355 28.30 9.47 7.44
C LEU A 355 29.55 9.67 8.29
N GLY A 356 29.70 10.84 8.92
CA GLY A 356 30.75 11.09 9.90
C GLY A 356 30.69 10.06 11.03
N SER A 357 29.51 9.90 11.63
CA SER A 357 29.30 8.92 12.71
C SER A 357 29.58 7.47 12.31
N PHE A 358 29.26 7.10 11.06
CA PHE A 358 29.57 5.78 10.53
C PHE A 358 31.08 5.56 10.35
N ARG A 359 31.79 6.55 9.84
CA ARG A 359 33.26 6.50 9.71
C ARG A 359 33.93 6.38 11.07
N ASP A 360 33.46 7.13 12.06
CA ASP A 360 33.97 7.07 13.44
C ASP A 360 33.71 5.70 14.08
N ALA A 361 32.61 5.03 13.70
CA ALA A 361 32.30 3.66 14.10
C ALA A 361 33.09 2.59 13.30
N GLY A 362 34.02 2.99 12.42
CA GLY A 362 34.83 2.09 11.60
C GLY A 362 34.10 1.50 10.39
N GLN A 363 32.89 1.95 10.08
CA GLN A 363 32.16 1.53 8.88
C GLN A 363 32.71 2.28 7.67
N ARG A 364 33.15 1.54 6.66
CA ARG A 364 33.61 2.11 5.38
C ARG A 364 32.47 2.07 4.38
N PHE A 365 31.92 3.24 4.09
CA PHE A 365 31.06 3.45 2.93
C PHE A 365 31.95 3.96 1.80
N ASP A 366 32.24 3.11 0.81
CA ASP A 366 33.05 3.46 -0.37
C ASP A 366 32.29 4.39 -1.35
N MET A 367 31.12 4.88 -0.95
CA MET A 367 30.11 5.41 -1.86
C MET A 367 30.23 6.92 -2.12
N TYR A 368 30.22 7.27 -3.41
CA TYR A 368 30.19 8.63 -3.94
C TYR A 368 28.85 9.33 -3.65
N ILE A 369 28.75 10.04 -2.53
CA ILE A 369 27.62 10.93 -2.27
C ILE A 369 27.83 12.20 -3.07
N LYS A 370 27.08 12.33 -4.17
CA LYS A 370 27.01 13.56 -4.95
C LYS A 370 25.76 14.32 -4.53
N MET A 371 25.96 15.48 -3.93
CA MET A 371 24.89 16.46 -3.74
C MET A 371 24.41 16.92 -5.12
N CYS A 372 23.17 16.59 -5.48
CA CYS A 372 22.52 17.14 -6.66
C CYS A 372 21.79 18.43 -6.24
N VAL A 373 22.34 19.58 -6.62
CA VAL A 373 21.79 20.90 -6.29
C VAL A 373 20.67 21.32 -7.26
N TYR A 374 20.50 20.64 -8.40
CA TYR A 374 19.49 21.02 -9.39
C TYR A 374 18.79 19.79 -9.97
N MET A 375 17.52 19.61 -9.61
CA MET A 375 16.65 18.62 -10.27
C MET A 375 15.20 19.10 -10.46
N SER A 376 14.97 20.42 -10.55
CA SER A 376 13.62 20.97 -10.78
C SER A 376 13.06 20.70 -12.19
N VAL A 377 13.77 20.03 -13.10
CA VAL A 377 13.38 19.96 -14.53
C VAL A 377 13.20 18.53 -15.08
N CYS A 378 13.62 17.46 -14.40
CA CYS A 378 13.58 16.10 -14.98
C CYS A 378 12.37 15.23 -14.61
N LEU A 379 11.42 15.71 -13.79
CA LEU A 379 10.26 14.92 -13.37
C LEU A 379 9.24 14.64 -14.50
N TYR A 380 9.29 15.38 -15.59
CA TYR A 380 8.34 15.22 -16.71
C TYR A 380 8.57 13.96 -17.57
N VAL A 381 9.74 13.32 -17.50
CA VAL A 381 10.05 12.13 -18.32
C VAL A 381 9.63 10.81 -17.63
N CYS A 382 9.22 10.87 -16.36
CA CYS A 382 8.85 9.68 -15.58
C CYS A 382 7.36 9.29 -15.66
N ILE A 383 6.54 10.02 -16.43
CA ILE A 383 5.08 9.84 -16.55
C ILE A 383 4.66 9.42 -17.97
N ASN A 384 5.47 8.63 -18.68
CA ASN A 384 4.91 7.83 -19.77
C ASN A 384 4.42 6.53 -19.16
N VAL A 385 3.22 6.60 -18.58
CA VAL A 385 2.34 5.45 -18.25
C VAL A 385 1.95 4.72 -19.52
#